data_AF-A0A943LYS9-F1
#
_entry.id   AF-A0A943LYS9-F1
#
_cell.length_a   1.000
_cell.length_b   1.000
_cell.length_c   1.000
_cell.angle_alpha   90.00
_cell.angle_beta   90.00
_cell.angle_gamma   90.00
#
_symmetry.space_group_name_H-M   'P 1'
#
loop_
_entity.id
_entity.type
_entity.pdbx_description
1 polymer ?
#
loop_
_entity_poly.entity_id
_entity_poly.type
_entity_poly.pdbx_seq_one_letter_code
_entity_poly.pdbx_strand_id
1 'polypeptide(L)'
;MSLTAENVRAHAPLVKREALLGRGTIAVFSFVVSPIILTLLYNSTALLQEGSITGIPLGSPTGQLGILVVAILIIILAYLTRWSAIGIVIATTWAGAFAALFIGNSIISPAPTSSTQAMLMWQQLPLQTFVILFTALMVTLAKRRQSKRNNFKPEKEPGPAALSGYFIVTLLFALSLIFLVLASSPNTITPTILNVPQLMPKLSGSDWLLVLLISLALMAFTAMAYKSVLAVQLVAWFLLLIPALFLGPLFSLLTNKLVTPQDPFMISIGYTMPVLGVFGLIIATCTYSISISTNPDAWIPTSINSVTI
;
A
#
# COMPACT_ATOMS: atom_id res chain seq x y z
N MET A 1 -2.61 -6.54 57.01
CA MET A 1 -3.18 -7.39 55.95
C MET A 1 -2.08 -7.64 54.92
N SER A 2 -1.55 -8.87 54.92
CA SER A 2 -0.47 -9.32 54.03
C SER A 2 -1.08 -9.73 52.69
N LEU A 3 -0.78 -8.98 51.63
CA LEU A 3 -1.02 -9.42 50.25
C LEU A 3 0.00 -10.52 49.95
N THR A 4 -0.40 -11.77 50.17
CA THR A 4 0.43 -12.94 49.91
C THR A 4 0.76 -13.03 48.41
N ALA A 5 2.03 -13.31 48.11
CA ALA A 5 2.62 -13.46 46.78
C ALA A 5 1.95 -14.54 45.88
N GLU A 6 0.92 -15.22 46.40
CA GLU A 6 0.14 -16.25 45.73
C GLU A 6 -0.89 -15.66 44.75
N ASN A 7 -1.48 -14.49 45.07
CA ASN A 7 -2.44 -13.82 44.17
C ASN A 7 -1.80 -13.23 42.90
N VAL A 8 -0.50 -12.90 42.95
CA VAL A 8 0.24 -12.40 41.78
C VAL A 8 0.59 -13.52 40.79
N ARG A 9 0.75 -14.77 41.27
CA ARG A 9 1.06 -15.93 40.41
C ARG A 9 -0.17 -16.49 39.68
N ALA A 10 -1.37 -16.39 40.27
CA ALA A 10 -2.60 -16.90 39.65
C ALA A 10 -3.13 -16.02 38.49
N HIS A 11 -2.83 -14.71 38.47
CA HIS A 11 -3.27 -13.80 37.40
C HIS A 11 -2.34 -13.79 36.17
N ALA A 12 -1.07 -14.16 36.31
CA ALA A 12 -0.11 -14.20 35.20
C ALA A 12 -0.45 -15.21 34.06
N PRO A 13 -0.90 -16.45 34.31
CA PRO A 13 -1.17 -17.41 33.24
C PRO A 13 -2.46 -17.11 32.46
N LEU A 14 -3.48 -16.55 33.11
CA LEU A 14 -4.76 -16.23 32.47
C LEU A 14 -4.63 -15.04 31.50
N VAL A 15 -3.98 -13.95 31.93
CA VAL A 15 -3.70 -12.79 31.06
C VAL A 15 -2.84 -13.18 29.85
N LYS A 16 -1.88 -14.09 30.04
CA LYS A 16 -1.04 -14.59 28.94
C LYS A 16 -1.83 -15.46 27.96
N ARG A 17 -2.80 -16.24 28.44
CA ARG A 17 -3.67 -17.10 27.61
C ARG A 17 -4.66 -16.27 26.80
N GLU A 18 -5.30 -15.26 27.41
CA GLU A 18 -6.21 -14.33 26.72
C GLU A 18 -5.48 -13.48 25.67
N ALA A 19 -4.27 -13.01 25.98
CA ALA A 19 -3.43 -12.30 25.02
C ALA A 19 -2.97 -13.20 23.84
N LEU A 20 -2.74 -14.49 24.08
CA LEU A 20 -2.41 -15.47 23.04
C LEU A 20 -3.63 -15.82 22.19
N LEU A 21 -4.81 -15.99 22.79
CA LEU A 21 -6.09 -16.18 22.10
C LEU A 21 -6.40 -14.98 21.19
N GLY A 22 -6.25 -13.75 21.70
CA GLY A 22 -6.42 -12.54 20.89
C GLY A 22 -5.45 -12.45 19.70
N ARG A 23 -4.18 -12.85 19.89
CA ARG A 23 -3.19 -12.93 18.80
C ARG A 23 -3.52 -14.01 17.78
N GLY A 24 -4.04 -15.16 18.23
CA GLY A 24 -4.48 -16.25 17.36
C GLY A 24 -5.64 -15.83 16.47
N THR A 25 -6.66 -15.17 17.02
CA THR A 25 -7.80 -14.65 16.25
C THR A 25 -7.36 -13.64 15.19
N ILE A 26 -6.46 -12.71 15.55
CA ILE A 26 -5.90 -11.74 14.59
C ILE A 26 -5.14 -12.49 13.48
N ALA A 27 -4.35 -13.51 13.84
CA ALA A 27 -3.60 -14.31 12.87
C ALA A 27 -4.53 -15.00 11.86
N VAL A 28 -5.58 -15.69 12.36
CA VAL A 28 -6.55 -16.39 11.51
C VAL A 28 -7.30 -15.41 10.63
N PHE A 29 -7.77 -14.30 11.18
CA PHE A 29 -8.45 -13.25 10.42
C PHE A 29 -7.55 -12.70 9.31
N SER A 30 -6.32 -12.29 9.63
CA SER A 30 -5.36 -11.78 8.65
C SER A 30 -5.02 -12.84 7.59
N PHE A 31 -4.89 -14.10 7.98
CA PHE A 31 -4.59 -15.19 7.05
C PHE A 31 -5.67 -15.40 5.99
N VAL A 32 -6.95 -15.28 6.38
CA VAL A 32 -8.09 -15.40 5.46
C VAL A 32 -8.30 -14.12 4.66
N VAL A 33 -8.18 -12.96 5.29
CA VAL A 33 -8.55 -11.67 4.68
C VAL A 33 -7.46 -11.12 3.76
N SER A 34 -6.17 -11.31 4.07
CA SER A 34 -5.07 -10.83 3.23
C SER A 34 -5.12 -11.31 1.77
N PRO A 35 -5.33 -12.61 1.45
CA PRO A 35 -5.43 -13.05 0.06
C PRO A 35 -6.67 -12.48 -0.64
N ILE A 36 -7.78 -12.26 0.08
CA ILE A 36 -8.99 -11.61 -0.46
C ILE A 36 -8.68 -10.15 -0.83
N ILE A 37 -8.04 -9.40 0.07
CA ILE A 37 -7.61 -8.02 -0.16
C ILE A 37 -6.73 -7.95 -1.41
N LEU A 38 -5.69 -8.79 -1.51
CA LEU A 38 -4.74 -8.74 -2.63
C LEU A 38 -5.41 -9.10 -3.96
N THR A 39 -6.24 -10.14 -3.98
CA THR A 39 -6.96 -10.55 -5.19
C THR A 39 -7.93 -9.48 -5.66
N LEU A 40 -8.73 -8.91 -4.73
CA LEU A 40 -9.63 -7.80 -5.04
C LEU A 40 -8.86 -6.58 -5.54
N LEU A 41 -7.77 -6.22 -4.87
CA LEU A 41 -6.93 -5.09 -5.25
C LEU A 41 -6.44 -5.23 -6.69
N TYR A 42 -5.87 -6.39 -7.04
CA TYR A 42 -5.33 -6.64 -8.37
C TYR A 42 -6.40 -6.60 -9.45
N ASN A 43 -7.54 -7.28 -9.23
CA ASN A 43 -8.64 -7.29 -10.17
C ASN A 43 -9.27 -5.90 -10.34
N SER A 44 -9.52 -5.19 -9.25
CA SER A 44 -10.10 -3.84 -9.29
C SER A 44 -9.18 -2.83 -9.95
N THR A 45 -7.86 -2.96 -9.76
CA THR A 45 -6.88 -2.10 -10.44
C THR A 45 -6.91 -2.33 -11.95
N ALA A 46 -6.91 -3.58 -12.39
CA ALA A 46 -7.00 -3.92 -13.81
C ALA A 46 -8.31 -3.39 -14.43
N LEU A 47 -9.45 -3.55 -13.74
CA LEU A 47 -10.74 -2.99 -14.18
C LEU A 47 -10.74 -1.46 -14.27
N LEU A 48 -10.06 -0.78 -13.35
CA LEU A 48 -9.90 0.68 -13.42
C LEU A 48 -9.04 1.10 -14.60
N GLN A 49 -7.95 0.40 -14.88
CA GLN A 49 -7.14 0.69 -16.05
C GLN A 49 -7.91 0.44 -17.35
N GLU A 50 -8.62 -0.68 -17.44
CA GLU A 50 -9.42 -1.06 -18.61
C GLU A 50 -10.52 -0.03 -18.87
N GLY A 51 -11.23 0.40 -17.82
CA GLY A 51 -12.19 1.49 -17.92
C GLY A 51 -11.54 2.79 -18.38
N SER A 52 -10.41 3.15 -17.79
CA SER A 52 -9.72 4.42 -18.08
C SER A 52 -9.27 4.55 -19.53
N ILE A 53 -8.82 3.45 -20.15
CA ILE A 53 -8.31 3.46 -21.53
C ILE A 53 -9.37 3.21 -22.61
N THR A 54 -10.55 2.67 -22.24
CA THR A 54 -11.66 2.43 -23.17
C THR A 54 -12.62 3.61 -23.28
N GLY A 55 -12.26 4.76 -22.71
CA GLY A 55 -13.09 5.97 -22.77
C GLY A 55 -14.34 5.90 -21.88
N ILE A 56 -14.40 4.93 -20.96
CA ILE A 56 -15.29 5.04 -19.81
C ILE A 56 -14.60 6.05 -18.88
N PRO A 57 -15.27 7.13 -18.43
CA PRO A 57 -14.66 8.07 -17.48
C PRO A 57 -14.06 7.28 -16.31
N LEU A 58 -12.84 7.60 -15.86
CA LEU A 58 -11.90 6.80 -14.99
C LEU A 58 -12.50 6.21 -13.69
N GLY A 59 -13.57 5.46 -13.84
CA GLY A 59 -14.65 5.34 -12.88
C GLY A 59 -15.61 4.28 -13.35
N SER A 60 -15.05 3.18 -13.88
CA SER A 60 -15.73 1.89 -13.82
C SER A 60 -16.24 1.75 -12.39
N PRO A 61 -17.57 1.81 -12.17
CA PRO A 61 -18.12 1.83 -10.81
C PRO A 61 -17.68 0.57 -10.06
N THR A 62 -17.59 -0.55 -10.77
CA THR A 62 -17.10 -1.83 -10.25
C THR A 62 -15.64 -1.76 -9.79
N GLY A 63 -14.77 -1.10 -10.56
CA GLY A 63 -13.37 -0.91 -10.18
C GLY A 63 -13.21 -0.01 -8.95
N GLN A 64 -13.91 1.13 -8.92
CA GLN A 64 -13.85 2.07 -7.80
C GLN A 64 -14.45 1.49 -6.51
N LEU A 65 -15.59 0.79 -6.60
CA LEU A 65 -16.20 0.09 -5.47
C LEU A 65 -15.26 -1.01 -4.94
N GLY A 66 -14.60 -1.75 -5.82
CA GLY A 66 -13.62 -2.75 -5.41
C GLY A 66 -12.44 -2.13 -4.66
N ILE A 67 -11.88 -1.01 -5.15
CA ILE A 67 -10.83 -0.28 -4.43
C ILE A 67 -11.32 0.29 -3.09
N LEU A 68 -12.58 0.75 -3.00
CA LEU A 68 -13.18 1.20 -1.75
C LEU A 68 -13.28 0.05 -0.73
N VAL A 69 -13.78 -1.12 -1.15
CA VAL A 69 -13.85 -2.31 -0.30
C VAL A 69 -12.45 -2.72 0.17
N VAL A 70 -11.47 -2.70 -0.74
CA VAL A 70 -10.07 -2.95 -0.40
C VAL A 70 -9.55 -1.94 0.63
N ALA A 71 -9.81 -0.64 0.45
CA ALA A 71 -9.40 0.39 1.40
C ALA A 71 -9.97 0.12 2.80
N ILE A 72 -11.27 -0.20 2.90
CA ILE A 72 -11.93 -0.55 4.16
C ILE A 72 -11.27 -1.77 4.81
N LEU A 73 -11.04 -2.83 4.04
CA LEU A 73 -10.42 -4.06 4.55
C LEU A 73 -8.97 -3.84 5.02
N ILE A 74 -8.17 -3.02 4.30
CA ILE A 74 -6.81 -2.69 4.71
C ILE A 74 -6.83 -1.79 5.96
N ILE A 75 -7.79 -0.87 6.11
CA ILE A 75 -7.95 -0.07 7.34
C ILE A 75 -8.26 -0.97 8.54
N ILE A 76 -9.18 -1.94 8.38
CA ILE A 76 -9.47 -2.92 9.43
C ILE A 76 -8.21 -3.71 9.78
N LEU A 77 -7.49 -4.20 8.76
CA LEU A 77 -6.24 -4.93 8.96
C LEU A 77 -5.19 -4.07 9.68
N ALA A 78 -5.05 -2.80 9.29
CA ALA A 78 -4.15 -1.84 9.92
C ALA A 78 -4.55 -1.56 11.37
N TYR A 79 -5.84 -1.45 11.67
CA TYR A 79 -6.32 -1.29 13.04
C TYR A 79 -5.95 -2.49 13.92
N LEU A 80 -6.05 -3.72 13.40
CA LEU A 80 -5.64 -4.93 14.11
C LEU A 80 -4.12 -4.97 14.40
N THR A 81 -3.30 -4.28 13.61
CA THR A 81 -1.84 -4.21 13.86
C THR A 81 -1.46 -3.49 15.16
N ARG A 82 -2.37 -2.68 15.72
CA ARG A 82 -2.22 -2.05 17.04
C ARG A 82 -1.90 -3.08 18.11
N TRP A 83 -2.60 -4.21 18.06
CA TRP A 83 -2.51 -5.27 19.06
C TRP A 83 -1.40 -6.27 18.76
N SER A 84 -1.09 -6.49 17.47
CA SER A 84 -0.07 -7.45 17.04
C SER A 84 0.52 -7.14 15.67
N ALA A 85 1.85 -7.23 15.52
CA ALA A 85 2.50 -7.15 14.21
C ALA A 85 2.22 -8.37 13.31
N ILE A 86 1.60 -9.42 13.84
CA ILE A 86 1.31 -10.65 13.08
C ILE A 86 0.48 -10.36 11.82
N GLY A 87 -0.45 -9.40 11.87
CA GLY A 87 -1.28 -9.08 10.71
C GLY A 87 -0.48 -8.56 9.51
N ILE A 88 0.47 -7.64 9.74
CA ILE A 88 1.34 -7.14 8.66
C ILE A 88 2.31 -8.22 8.17
N VAL A 89 2.82 -9.08 9.05
CA VAL A 89 3.67 -10.22 8.64
C VAL A 89 2.91 -11.15 7.69
N ILE A 90 1.70 -11.55 8.05
CA ILE A 90 0.87 -12.44 7.23
C ILE A 90 0.51 -11.79 5.90
N ALA A 91 0.17 -10.50 5.90
CA ALA A 91 -0.11 -9.76 4.67
C ALA A 91 1.12 -9.71 3.75
N THR A 92 2.32 -9.45 4.31
CA THR A 92 3.58 -9.50 3.56
C THR A 92 3.87 -10.90 3.02
N THR A 93 3.60 -11.96 3.79
CA THR A 93 3.79 -13.35 3.35
C THR A 93 2.90 -13.68 2.14
N TRP A 94 1.62 -13.32 2.20
CA TRP A 94 0.71 -13.49 1.07
C TRP A 94 1.14 -12.66 -0.13
N ALA A 95 1.52 -11.40 0.06
CA ALA A 95 2.03 -10.58 -1.05
C ALA A 95 3.29 -11.18 -1.68
N GLY A 96 4.17 -11.78 -0.89
CA GLY A 96 5.34 -12.51 -1.37
C GLY A 96 4.96 -13.75 -2.18
N ALA A 97 3.94 -14.50 -1.75
CA ALA A 97 3.43 -15.64 -2.52
C ALA A 97 2.85 -15.20 -3.87
N PHE A 98 2.05 -14.13 -3.91
CA PHE A 98 1.54 -13.56 -5.17
C PHE A 98 2.66 -13.04 -6.07
N ALA A 99 3.67 -12.37 -5.51
CA ALA A 99 4.84 -11.91 -6.26
C ALA A 99 5.66 -13.07 -6.83
N ALA A 100 5.84 -14.16 -6.07
CA ALA A 100 6.54 -15.36 -6.54
C ALA A 100 5.77 -16.06 -7.67
N LEU A 101 4.45 -16.23 -7.52
CA LEU A 101 3.58 -16.78 -8.56
C LEU A 101 3.61 -15.90 -9.82
N PHE A 102 3.63 -14.59 -9.65
CA PHE A 102 3.74 -13.63 -10.74
C PHE A 102 5.07 -13.78 -11.51
N ILE A 103 6.20 -13.82 -10.81
CA ILE A 103 7.52 -14.00 -11.42
C ILE A 103 7.59 -15.37 -12.11
N GLY A 104 7.13 -16.44 -11.45
CA GLY A 104 7.08 -17.78 -12.01
C GLY A 104 6.25 -17.86 -13.30
N ASN A 105 5.06 -17.28 -13.31
CA ASN A 105 4.22 -17.21 -14.49
C ASN A 105 4.86 -16.40 -15.62
N SER A 106 5.55 -15.31 -15.28
CA SER A 106 6.26 -14.48 -16.26
C SER A 106 7.43 -15.20 -16.94
N ILE A 107 8.05 -16.17 -16.25
CA ILE A 107 9.15 -16.99 -16.77
C ILE A 107 8.61 -18.20 -17.57
N ILE A 108 7.56 -18.87 -17.07
CA ILE A 108 7.06 -20.14 -17.61
C ILE A 108 6.09 -19.93 -18.78
N SER A 109 5.18 -18.97 -18.67
CA SER A 109 4.18 -18.66 -19.70
C SER A 109 4.20 -17.16 -20.02
N PRO A 110 5.11 -16.73 -20.92
CA PRO A 110 5.32 -15.30 -21.19
C PRO A 110 4.16 -14.66 -21.98
N ALA A 111 3.11 -15.40 -22.31
CA ALA A 111 1.92 -14.89 -23.00
C ALA A 111 0.75 -14.81 -22.02
N PRO A 112 0.20 -13.61 -21.75
CA PRO A 112 -0.97 -13.49 -20.89
C PRO A 112 -2.19 -14.15 -21.54
N THR A 113 -2.97 -14.88 -20.74
CA THR A 113 -4.18 -15.59 -21.21
C THR A 113 -5.46 -14.79 -21.02
N SER A 114 -5.38 -13.64 -20.34
CA SER A 114 -6.50 -12.71 -20.10
C SER A 114 -6.02 -11.27 -20.13
N SER A 115 -6.93 -10.32 -20.41
CA SER A 115 -6.66 -8.87 -20.36
C SER A 115 -6.18 -8.43 -18.97
N THR A 116 -6.83 -8.93 -17.93
CA THR A 116 -6.46 -8.71 -16.52
C THR A 116 -5.03 -9.17 -16.23
N GLN A 117 -4.66 -10.37 -16.69
CA GLN A 117 -3.29 -10.88 -16.49
C GLN A 117 -2.27 -10.01 -17.24
N ALA A 118 -2.57 -9.60 -18.47
CA ALA A 118 -1.68 -8.73 -19.25
C ALA A 118 -1.43 -7.39 -18.53
N MET A 119 -2.49 -6.78 -17.99
CA MET A 119 -2.41 -5.55 -17.20
C MET A 119 -1.56 -5.72 -15.94
N LEU A 120 -1.78 -6.81 -15.21
CA LEU A 120 -0.98 -7.13 -14.01
C LEU A 120 0.48 -7.42 -14.34
N MET A 121 0.75 -8.05 -15.49
CA MET A 121 2.10 -8.31 -16.01
C MET A 121 2.84 -7.04 -16.34
N TRP A 122 2.17 -6.09 -16.99
CA TRP A 122 2.76 -4.80 -17.29
C TRP A 122 3.03 -3.97 -16.02
N GLN A 123 2.03 -3.82 -15.14
CA GLN A 123 2.18 -3.04 -13.91
C GLN A 123 3.12 -3.66 -12.88
N GLN A 124 3.30 -4.98 -12.98
CA GLN A 124 3.94 -5.81 -11.96
C GLN A 124 3.40 -5.59 -10.55
N LEU A 125 2.10 -5.29 -10.48
CA LEU A 125 1.43 -4.88 -9.27
C LEU A 125 1.67 -5.86 -8.09
N PRO A 126 1.71 -7.20 -8.29
CA PRO A 126 2.03 -8.13 -7.21
C PRO A 126 3.42 -7.93 -6.61
N LEU A 127 4.44 -7.73 -7.45
CA LEU A 127 5.82 -7.49 -7.02
C LEU A 127 5.94 -6.16 -6.27
N GLN A 128 5.38 -5.09 -6.83
CA GLN A 128 5.44 -3.76 -6.23
C GLN A 128 4.68 -3.69 -4.89
N THR A 129 3.53 -4.37 -4.81
CA THR A 129 2.77 -4.51 -3.55
C THR A 129 3.58 -5.23 -2.48
N PHE A 130 4.29 -6.29 -2.85
CA PHE A 130 5.20 -6.99 -1.93
C PHE A 130 6.32 -6.07 -1.44
N VAL A 131 6.96 -5.29 -2.33
CA VAL A 131 8.02 -4.34 -1.95
C VAL A 131 7.52 -3.32 -0.93
N ILE A 132 6.34 -2.72 -1.14
CA ILE A 132 5.74 -1.76 -0.20
C ILE A 132 5.47 -2.44 1.16
N LEU A 133 4.79 -3.59 1.16
CA LEU A 133 4.43 -4.31 2.40
C LEU A 133 5.65 -4.81 3.17
N PHE A 134 6.66 -5.33 2.47
CA PHE A 134 7.91 -5.77 3.06
C PHE A 134 8.68 -4.60 3.68
N THR A 135 8.76 -3.48 2.98
CA THR A 135 9.39 -2.26 3.50
C THR A 135 8.65 -1.76 4.74
N ALA A 136 7.32 -1.70 4.70
CA ALA A 136 6.50 -1.29 5.83
C ALA A 136 6.68 -2.23 7.04
N LEU A 137 6.76 -3.54 6.81
CA LEU A 137 7.07 -4.52 7.85
C LEU A 137 8.44 -4.24 8.49
N MET A 138 9.48 -4.02 7.68
CA MET A 138 10.82 -3.72 8.18
C MET A 138 10.87 -2.42 8.99
N VAL A 139 10.22 -1.37 8.52
CA VAL A 139 10.10 -0.09 9.27
C VAL A 139 9.36 -0.30 10.59
N THR A 140 8.25 -1.06 10.58
CA THR A 140 7.49 -1.39 11.79
C THR A 140 8.35 -2.12 12.81
N LEU A 141 9.09 -3.15 12.38
CA LEU A 141 9.97 -3.92 13.25
C LEU A 141 11.13 -3.08 13.77
N ALA A 142 11.74 -2.24 12.93
CA ALA A 142 12.82 -1.35 13.31
C ALA A 142 12.38 -0.33 14.39
N LYS A 143 11.24 0.34 14.18
CA LYS A 143 10.70 1.29 15.18
C LYS A 143 10.32 0.60 16.49
N ARG A 144 9.70 -0.60 16.42
CA ARG A 144 9.39 -1.39 17.63
C ARG A 144 10.66 -1.80 18.39
N ARG A 145 11.74 -2.15 17.69
CA ARG A 145 13.05 -2.44 18.33
C ARG A 145 13.66 -1.21 18.98
N GLN A 146 13.61 -0.05 18.33
CA GLN A 146 14.10 1.21 18.89
C GLN A 146 13.33 1.65 20.13
N SER A 147 12.00 1.54 20.12
CA SER A 147 11.14 1.84 21.28
C SER A 147 11.51 1.00 22.51
N LYS A 148 11.76 -0.31 22.32
CA LYS A 148 12.20 -1.21 23.39
C LYS A 148 13.59 -0.85 23.95
N ARG A 149 14.50 -0.38 23.09
CA ARG A 149 15.88 -0.04 23.49
C ARG A 149 15.96 1.30 24.23
N ASN A 150 15.10 2.26 23.88
CA ASN A 150 15.14 3.63 24.41
C ASN A 150 14.34 3.83 25.71
N ASN A 151 13.96 2.75 26.42
CA ASN A 151 13.15 2.81 27.64
C ASN A 151 11.94 3.75 27.51
N PHE A 152 11.19 3.64 26.41
CA PHE A 152 9.96 4.38 26.16
C PHE A 152 10.09 5.91 26.32
N LYS A 153 11.28 6.49 26.15
CA LYS A 153 11.38 7.95 26.05
C LYS A 153 10.64 8.41 24.79
N PRO A 154 9.69 9.36 24.90
CA PRO A 154 8.98 9.87 23.73
C PRO A 154 10.02 10.40 22.74
N GLU A 155 9.92 9.93 21.50
CA GLU A 155 10.79 10.39 20.42
C GLU A 155 10.61 11.91 20.31
N LYS A 156 11.68 12.67 20.54
CA LYS A 156 11.62 14.14 20.48
C LYS A 156 11.15 14.50 19.08
N GLU A 157 10.02 15.20 18.99
CA GLU A 157 9.46 15.57 17.70
C GLU A 157 10.53 16.28 16.86
N PRO A 158 10.71 15.88 15.60
CA PRO A 158 11.67 16.53 14.73
C PRO A 158 11.30 18.02 14.63
N GLY A 159 12.29 18.89 14.84
CA GLY A 159 12.05 20.33 14.72
C GLY A 159 11.49 20.70 13.34
N PRO A 160 10.83 21.86 13.18
CA PRO A 160 10.16 22.25 11.94
C PRO A 160 11.04 22.16 10.69
N ALA A 161 12.33 22.50 10.83
CA ALA A 161 13.33 22.43 9.75
C ALA A 161 13.70 20.98 9.34
N ALA A 162 13.64 20.03 10.27
CA ALA A 162 13.88 18.62 9.95
C ALA A 162 12.64 17.99 9.28
N LEU A 163 11.44 18.40 9.71
CA LEU A 163 10.18 17.97 9.10
C LEU A 163 10.07 18.47 7.65
N SER A 164 10.44 19.72 7.37
CA SER A 164 10.46 20.25 6.00
C SER A 164 11.47 19.50 5.11
N GLY A 165 12.67 19.21 5.64
CA GLY A 165 13.66 18.39 4.93
C GLY A 165 13.14 16.99 4.60
N TYR A 166 12.48 16.33 5.56
CA TYR A 166 11.86 15.02 5.32
C TYR A 166 10.73 15.10 4.29
N PHE A 167 9.92 16.15 4.32
CA PHE A 167 8.87 16.37 3.34
C PHE A 167 9.44 16.53 1.92
N ILE A 168 10.48 17.34 1.73
CA ILE A 168 11.14 17.54 0.43
C ILE A 168 11.70 16.22 -0.11
N VAL A 169 12.43 15.46 0.72
CA VAL A 169 13.00 14.17 0.30
C VAL A 169 11.89 13.18 -0.08
N THR A 170 10.82 13.14 0.71
CA THR A 170 9.64 12.29 0.44
C THR A 170 8.98 12.68 -0.89
N LEU A 171 8.85 13.98 -1.16
CA LEU A 171 8.30 14.54 -2.38
C LEU A 171 9.12 14.11 -3.61
N LEU A 172 10.44 14.17 -3.52
CA LEU A 172 11.34 13.78 -4.61
C LEU A 172 11.19 12.29 -4.96
N PHE A 173 11.06 11.41 -3.96
CA PHE A 173 10.80 9.99 -4.24
C PHE A 173 9.44 9.76 -4.88
N ALA A 174 8.40 10.46 -4.46
CA ALA A 174 7.08 10.36 -5.07
C ALA A 174 7.07 10.89 -6.52
N LEU A 175 7.74 12.01 -6.79
CA LEU A 175 7.87 12.55 -8.15
C LEU A 175 8.67 11.61 -9.06
N SER A 176 9.76 11.04 -8.54
CA SER A 176 10.54 10.02 -9.25
C SER A 176 9.69 8.79 -9.56
N LEU A 177 8.87 8.33 -8.61
CA LEU A 177 7.93 7.23 -8.82
C LEU A 177 6.91 7.55 -9.93
N ILE A 178 6.27 8.73 -9.89
CA ILE A 178 5.32 9.15 -10.92
C ILE A 178 5.99 9.13 -12.30
N PHE A 179 7.19 9.71 -12.40
CA PHE A 179 7.94 9.73 -13.65
C PHE A 179 8.28 8.32 -14.15
N LEU A 180 8.77 7.43 -13.27
CA LEU A 180 9.14 6.06 -13.65
C LEU A 180 7.95 5.23 -14.11
N VAL A 181 6.80 5.34 -13.43
CA VAL A 181 5.58 4.62 -13.82
C VAL A 181 5.06 5.15 -15.16
N LEU A 182 5.07 6.47 -15.36
CA LEU A 182 4.66 7.07 -16.62
C LEU A 182 5.61 6.68 -17.76
N ALA A 183 6.92 6.66 -17.51
CA ALA A 183 7.93 6.21 -18.48
C ALA A 183 7.78 4.72 -18.84
N SER A 184 7.30 3.90 -17.91
CA SER A 184 7.02 2.48 -18.17
C SER A 184 5.71 2.25 -18.94
N SER A 185 4.84 3.27 -19.06
CA SER A 185 3.47 3.13 -19.55
C SER A 185 3.37 2.73 -21.03
N PRO A 186 2.38 1.89 -21.40
CA PRO A 186 2.15 1.58 -22.80
C PRO A 186 1.69 2.84 -23.51
N ASN A 187 2.17 3.04 -24.74
CA ASN A 187 1.78 4.14 -25.62
C ASN A 187 0.63 3.75 -26.57
N THR A 188 0.06 2.55 -26.43
CA THR A 188 -1.00 2.01 -27.31
C THR A 188 -2.10 1.33 -26.51
N ILE A 189 -3.33 1.37 -27.04
CA ILE A 189 -4.53 0.72 -26.48
C ILE A 189 -5.02 -0.47 -27.32
N THR A 190 -4.31 -0.79 -28.39
CA THR A 190 -4.65 -1.89 -29.31
C THR A 190 -4.84 -3.25 -28.63
N PRO A 191 -4.05 -3.67 -27.61
CA PRO A 191 -4.25 -4.96 -26.95
C PRO A 191 -5.59 -5.04 -26.22
N THR A 192 -6.02 -3.91 -25.65
CA THR A 192 -7.25 -3.81 -24.87
C THR A 192 -8.48 -3.70 -25.76
N ILE A 193 -8.44 -2.84 -26.79
CA ILE A 193 -9.58 -2.69 -27.73
C ILE A 193 -9.85 -3.99 -28.49
N LEU A 194 -8.80 -4.64 -28.98
CA LEU A 194 -8.95 -5.86 -29.78
C LEU A 194 -9.21 -7.09 -28.91
N ASN A 195 -9.18 -6.96 -27.59
CA ASN A 195 -9.22 -8.05 -26.63
C ASN A 195 -8.21 -9.16 -26.98
N VAL A 196 -7.01 -8.75 -27.38
CA VAL A 196 -5.88 -9.65 -27.69
C VAL A 196 -4.76 -9.36 -26.67
N PRO A 197 -4.80 -10.01 -25.49
CA PRO A 197 -3.84 -9.76 -24.40
C PRO A 197 -2.38 -9.99 -24.84
N GLN A 198 -2.18 -10.85 -25.83
CA GLN A 198 -0.88 -11.22 -26.39
C GLN A 198 -0.16 -10.04 -27.09
N LEU A 199 -0.91 -9.01 -27.48
CA LEU A 199 -0.36 -7.79 -28.07
C LEU A 199 0.19 -6.82 -27.01
N MET A 200 -0.03 -7.06 -25.71
CA MET A 200 0.62 -6.24 -24.70
C MET A 200 2.15 -6.40 -24.78
N PRO A 201 2.91 -5.30 -24.67
CA PRO A 201 4.37 -5.36 -24.69
C PRO A 201 4.87 -6.34 -23.62
N LYS A 202 5.66 -7.33 -24.05
CA LYS A 202 6.35 -8.24 -23.13
C LYS A 202 7.50 -7.49 -22.46
N LEU A 203 7.76 -7.82 -21.19
CA LEU A 203 8.95 -7.30 -20.51
C LEU A 203 10.22 -7.79 -21.20
N SER A 204 10.94 -6.85 -21.79
CA SER A 204 12.29 -6.98 -22.32
C SER A 204 13.35 -6.81 -21.22
N GLY A 205 14.62 -7.03 -21.55
CA GLY A 205 15.74 -6.88 -20.60
C GLY A 205 15.88 -5.45 -20.03
N SER A 206 15.59 -4.42 -20.82
CA SER A 206 15.57 -3.02 -20.35
C SER A 206 14.41 -2.73 -19.41
N ASP A 207 13.30 -3.45 -19.55
CA ASP A 207 12.12 -3.26 -18.71
C ASP A 207 12.37 -3.74 -17.28
N TRP A 208 13.18 -4.79 -17.09
CA TRP A 208 13.60 -5.24 -15.75
C TRP A 208 14.40 -4.20 -14.96
N LEU A 209 15.13 -3.31 -15.64
CA LEU A 209 15.82 -2.21 -14.98
C LEU A 209 14.81 -1.15 -14.49
N LEU A 210 13.83 -0.78 -15.31
CA LEU A 210 12.76 0.15 -14.91
C LEU A 210 11.98 -0.39 -13.71
N VAL A 211 11.70 -1.68 -13.72
CA VAL A 211 11.04 -2.41 -12.64
C VAL A 211 11.82 -2.32 -11.33
N LEU A 212 13.13 -2.51 -11.40
CA LEU A 212 14.02 -2.38 -10.26
C LEU A 212 14.03 -0.93 -9.75
N LEU A 213 14.06 0.06 -10.65
CA LEU A 213 14.01 1.48 -10.27
C LEU A 213 12.68 1.86 -9.61
N ILE A 214 11.54 1.40 -10.14
CA ILE A 214 10.22 1.60 -9.53
C ILE A 214 10.18 0.97 -8.13
N SER A 215 10.69 -0.25 -8.00
CA SER A 215 10.78 -0.95 -6.72
C SER A 215 11.64 -0.17 -5.71
N LEU A 216 12.78 0.35 -6.16
CA LEU A 216 13.68 1.15 -5.34
C LEU A 216 13.04 2.47 -4.90
N ALA A 217 12.32 3.15 -5.81
CA ALA A 217 11.59 4.37 -5.51
C ALA A 217 10.46 4.13 -4.49
N LEU A 218 9.68 3.05 -4.66
CA LEU A 218 8.64 2.64 -3.72
C LEU A 218 9.21 2.28 -2.35
N MET A 219 10.32 1.53 -2.32
CA MET A 219 11.01 1.18 -1.10
C MET A 219 11.54 2.43 -0.40
N ALA A 220 12.20 3.34 -1.10
CA ALA A 220 12.73 4.58 -0.52
C ALA A 220 11.61 5.48 0.02
N PHE A 221 10.53 5.65 -0.76
CA PHE A 221 9.36 6.43 -0.37
C PHE A 221 8.69 5.86 0.89
N THR A 222 8.48 4.54 0.93
CA THR A 222 7.86 3.85 2.08
C THR A 222 8.79 3.83 3.30
N ALA A 223 10.10 3.62 3.10
CA ALA A 223 11.10 3.61 4.16
C ALA A 223 11.21 4.96 4.87
N MET A 224 10.86 6.06 4.19
CA MET A 224 10.87 7.39 4.77
C MET A 224 9.90 7.55 5.96
N ALA A 225 8.92 6.65 6.09
CA ALA A 225 8.05 6.56 7.26
C ALA A 225 8.81 6.21 8.55
N TYR A 226 10.03 5.68 8.43
CA TYR A 226 10.94 5.54 9.56
C TYR A 226 11.30 6.90 10.17
N LYS A 227 11.48 7.94 9.34
CA LYS A 227 11.83 9.29 9.79
C LYS A 227 10.62 10.16 10.06
N SER A 228 9.65 10.17 9.15
CA SER A 228 8.42 10.96 9.29
C SER A 228 7.23 10.26 8.65
N VAL A 229 6.33 9.74 9.48
CA VAL A 229 5.07 9.15 8.99
C VAL A 229 4.19 10.23 8.36
N LEU A 230 4.14 11.42 8.97
CA LEU A 230 3.29 12.52 8.50
C LEU A 230 3.70 13.00 7.11
N ALA A 231 5.00 13.10 6.83
CA ALA A 231 5.48 13.48 5.50
C ALA A 231 5.04 12.47 4.43
N VAL A 232 5.21 11.17 4.69
CA VAL A 232 4.80 10.10 3.76
C VAL A 232 3.29 10.07 3.57
N GLN A 233 2.51 10.27 4.63
CA GLN A 233 1.05 10.36 4.55
C GLN A 233 0.60 11.51 3.64
N LEU A 234 1.06 12.73 3.92
CA LEU A 234 0.67 13.90 3.13
C LEU A 234 1.02 13.71 1.66
N VAL A 235 2.24 13.26 1.36
CA VAL A 235 2.66 13.01 -0.02
C VAL A 235 1.83 11.89 -0.67
N ALA A 236 1.59 10.78 0.02
CA ALA A 236 0.78 9.68 -0.52
C ALA A 236 -0.67 10.12 -0.84
N TRP A 237 -1.30 10.90 0.04
CA TRP A 237 -2.65 11.41 -0.17
C TRP A 237 -2.72 12.43 -1.31
N PHE A 238 -1.87 13.46 -1.26
CA PHE A 238 -2.01 14.63 -2.13
C PHE A 238 -1.33 14.49 -3.50
N LEU A 239 -0.35 13.58 -3.66
CA LEU A 239 0.32 13.36 -4.95
C LEU A 239 -0.11 12.09 -5.66
N LEU A 240 -0.49 11.05 -4.91
CA LEU A 240 -0.80 9.74 -5.49
C LEU A 240 -2.29 9.44 -5.43
N LEU A 241 -2.85 9.34 -4.22
CA LEU A 241 -4.20 8.80 -4.00
C LEU A 241 -5.31 9.72 -4.54
N ILE A 242 -5.40 10.95 -4.04
CA ILE A 242 -6.49 11.88 -4.40
C ILE A 242 -6.41 12.28 -5.88
N PRO A 243 -5.23 12.66 -6.42
CA PRO A 243 -5.15 13.01 -7.83
C PRO A 243 -5.54 11.86 -8.76
N ALA A 244 -5.12 10.64 -8.45
CA ALA A 244 -5.32 9.52 -9.34
C ALA A 244 -6.71 8.87 -9.25
N LEU A 245 -7.25 8.72 -8.03
CA LEU A 245 -8.51 7.98 -7.82
C LEU A 245 -9.74 8.89 -7.75
N PHE A 246 -9.55 10.20 -7.58
CA PHE A 246 -10.66 11.15 -7.43
C PHE A 246 -10.59 12.29 -8.43
N LEU A 247 -9.53 13.11 -8.41
CA LEU A 247 -9.47 14.33 -9.23
C LEU A 247 -9.32 14.03 -10.73
N GLY A 248 -8.51 13.04 -11.12
CA GLY A 248 -8.36 12.62 -12.51
C GLY A 248 -9.69 12.15 -13.12
N PRO A 249 -10.39 11.19 -12.50
CA PRO A 249 -11.73 10.79 -12.91
C PRO A 249 -12.73 11.95 -12.98
N LEU A 250 -12.76 12.80 -11.94
CA LEU A 250 -13.64 13.97 -11.88
C LEU A 250 -13.34 14.94 -13.04
N PHE A 251 -12.06 15.21 -13.30
CA PHE A 251 -11.63 16.10 -14.37
C PHE A 251 -12.03 15.57 -15.74
N SER A 252 -11.83 14.27 -15.99
CA SER A 252 -12.25 13.63 -17.25
C SER A 252 -13.77 13.70 -17.45
N LEU A 253 -14.56 13.48 -16.38
CA LEU A 253 -16.02 13.65 -16.38
C LEU A 253 -16.44 15.10 -16.70
N LEU A 254 -15.82 16.08 -16.04
CA LEU A 254 -16.20 17.49 -16.19
C LEU A 254 -15.80 18.07 -17.55
N THR A 255 -14.70 17.59 -18.14
CA THR A 255 -14.16 18.14 -19.38
C THR A 255 -14.52 17.35 -20.63
N ASN A 256 -15.18 16.18 -20.47
CA ASN A 256 -15.40 15.20 -21.54
C ASN A 256 -14.11 14.83 -22.31
N LYS A 257 -12.93 15.02 -21.69
CA LYS A 257 -11.67 14.57 -22.24
C LYS A 257 -11.48 13.10 -21.88
N LEU A 258 -11.78 12.24 -22.86
CA LEU A 258 -11.59 10.80 -22.79
C LEU A 258 -10.25 10.41 -23.41
N VAL A 259 -9.74 9.24 -23.00
CA VAL A 259 -8.56 8.64 -23.63
C VAL A 259 -8.94 8.28 -25.07
N THR A 260 -8.28 8.92 -26.04
CA THR A 260 -8.46 8.64 -27.46
C THR A 260 -7.32 7.77 -27.98
N PRO A 261 -7.56 6.89 -28.97
CA PRO A 261 -6.52 6.05 -29.56
C PRO A 261 -5.36 6.83 -30.21
N GLN A 262 -5.56 8.12 -30.48
CA GLN A 262 -4.61 8.98 -31.20
C GLN A 262 -3.70 9.79 -30.27
N ASP A 263 -4.00 9.83 -28.97
CA ASP A 263 -3.23 10.61 -28.00
C ASP A 263 -2.40 9.67 -27.08
N PRO A 264 -1.12 9.40 -27.42
CA PRO A 264 -0.28 8.49 -26.64
C PRO A 264 -0.07 8.99 -25.21
N PHE A 265 -0.12 10.30 -24.97
CA PHE A 265 0.07 10.87 -23.64
C PHE A 265 -1.14 10.60 -22.74
N MET A 266 -2.36 10.79 -23.28
CA MET A 266 -3.58 10.46 -22.54
C MET A 266 -3.71 8.95 -22.28
N ILE A 267 -3.24 8.10 -23.21
CA ILE A 267 -3.17 6.66 -23.01
C ILE A 267 -2.25 6.33 -21.82
N SER A 268 -1.04 6.89 -21.82
CA SER A 268 -0.07 6.73 -20.73
C SER A 268 -0.63 7.14 -19.37
N ILE A 269 -1.33 8.27 -19.29
CA ILE A 269 -2.00 8.73 -18.07
C ILE A 269 -3.10 7.76 -17.64
N GLY A 270 -3.93 7.29 -18.58
CA GLY A 270 -5.03 6.36 -18.31
C GLY A 270 -4.56 5.03 -17.71
N TYR A 271 -3.43 4.50 -18.18
CA TYR A 271 -2.81 3.32 -17.58
C TYR A 271 -2.18 3.60 -16.21
N THR A 272 -1.55 4.77 -16.06
CA THR A 272 -0.68 5.10 -14.92
C THR A 272 -1.47 5.52 -13.68
N MET A 273 -2.54 6.30 -13.84
CA MET A 273 -3.29 6.85 -12.71
C MET A 273 -3.80 5.77 -11.75
N PRO A 274 -4.56 4.74 -12.18
CA PRO A 274 -5.03 3.70 -11.27
C PRO A 274 -3.91 3.04 -10.46
N VAL A 275 -2.74 2.84 -11.07
CA VAL A 275 -1.56 2.23 -10.41
C VAL A 275 -1.05 3.13 -9.29
N LEU A 276 -0.83 4.41 -9.61
CA LEU A 276 -0.32 5.40 -8.65
C LEU A 276 -1.30 5.58 -7.49
N GLY A 277 -2.61 5.62 -7.80
CA GLY A 277 -3.66 5.67 -6.79
C GLY A 277 -3.60 4.50 -5.80
N VAL A 278 -3.40 3.30 -6.33
CA VAL A 278 -3.25 2.08 -5.52
C VAL A 278 -1.95 2.08 -4.71
N PHE A 279 -0.82 2.49 -5.28
CA PHE A 279 0.42 2.66 -4.51
C PHE A 279 0.22 3.67 -3.38
N GLY A 280 -0.42 4.80 -3.65
CA GLY A 280 -0.79 5.80 -2.64
C GLY A 280 -1.65 5.20 -1.52
N LEU A 281 -2.68 4.42 -1.87
CA LEU A 281 -3.56 3.75 -0.91
C LEU A 281 -2.81 2.75 -0.01
N ILE A 282 -2.01 1.87 -0.59
CA ILE A 282 -1.24 0.87 0.17
C ILE A 282 -0.26 1.58 1.11
N ILE A 283 0.49 2.57 0.61
CA ILE A 283 1.49 3.30 1.38
C ILE A 283 0.84 4.09 2.51
N ALA A 284 -0.23 4.85 2.22
CA ALA A 284 -0.98 5.58 3.25
C ALA A 284 -1.47 4.62 4.35
N THR A 285 -2.02 3.46 3.98
CA THR A 285 -2.56 2.55 4.99
C THR A 285 -1.46 1.82 5.78
N CYS A 286 -0.37 1.42 5.12
CA CYS A 286 0.78 0.78 5.78
C CYS A 286 1.48 1.73 6.76
N THR A 287 1.63 3.00 6.37
CA THR A 287 2.26 4.00 7.24
C THR A 287 1.36 4.42 8.40
N TYR A 288 0.02 4.35 8.24
CA TYR A 288 -0.93 4.47 9.34
C TYR A 288 -0.82 3.30 10.34
N SER A 289 -0.67 2.07 9.83
CA SER A 289 -0.36 0.90 10.67
C SER A 289 0.96 1.09 11.45
N ILE A 290 2.00 1.63 10.79
CA ILE A 290 3.27 1.95 11.46
C ILE A 290 3.05 2.92 12.63
N SER A 291 2.34 4.04 12.44
CA SER A 291 2.14 5.04 13.50
C SER A 291 1.40 4.46 14.72
N ILE A 292 0.29 3.76 14.50
CA ILE A 292 -0.49 3.16 15.58
C ILE A 292 0.33 2.10 16.33
N SER A 293 1.15 1.34 15.62
CA SER A 293 1.96 0.28 16.24
C SER A 293 3.05 0.80 17.17
N THR A 294 3.48 2.04 16.99
CA THR A 294 4.58 2.66 17.73
C THR A 294 4.11 3.58 18.85
N ASN A 295 2.90 4.13 18.74
CA ASN A 295 2.30 5.02 19.73
C ASN A 295 0.81 4.69 19.87
N PRO A 296 0.46 3.61 20.62
CA PRO A 296 -0.94 3.20 20.79
C PRO A 296 -1.78 4.22 21.60
N ASP A 297 -1.13 5.14 22.32
CA ASP A 297 -1.77 6.08 23.26
C ASP A 297 -1.83 7.52 22.75
N ALA A 298 -1.28 7.83 21.56
CA ALA A 298 -1.28 9.19 21.01
C ALA A 298 -2.69 9.75 20.70
N TRP A 299 -3.73 8.92 20.80
CA TRP A 299 -5.13 9.30 20.61
C TRP A 299 -5.96 9.30 21.89
N ILE A 300 -5.38 8.96 23.05
CA ILE A 300 -6.02 9.21 24.34
C ILE A 300 -5.59 10.62 24.75
N PRO A 301 -6.46 11.64 24.70
CA PRO A 301 -6.12 12.95 25.23
C PRO A 301 -5.73 12.76 26.69
N THR A 302 -4.47 13.08 27.02
CA THR A 302 -3.87 12.97 28.35
C THR A 302 -4.47 13.96 29.35
N SER A 303 -5.58 14.62 29.03
CA SER A 303 -6.22 15.64 29.87
C SER A 303 -7.17 15.10 30.93
N ILE A 304 -7.33 13.78 31.11
CA ILE A 304 -8.27 13.23 32.10
C ILE A 304 -7.59 12.85 33.45
N ASN A 305 -6.26 12.76 33.52
CA ASN A 305 -5.58 12.28 34.74
C ASN A 305 -4.87 13.37 35.58
N SER A 306 -5.17 14.66 35.35
CA SER A 306 -4.66 15.75 36.20
C SER A 306 -5.78 16.47 36.96
N VAL A 307 -6.79 15.75 37.41
CA VAL A 307 -7.63 16.19 38.53
C VAL A 307 -7.24 15.36 39.74
N THR A 308 -6.31 15.90 40.50
CA THR A 308 -6.08 15.52 41.89
C THR A 308 -7.40 15.68 42.66
N ILE A 309 -7.89 14.59 43.25
CA ILE A 309 -8.69 14.62 44.48
C ILE A 309 -7.85 13.92 45.53
#